data_AF-A0A0S3H7F8-F1
#
_entry.id   AF-A0A0S3H7F8-F1
#
_cell.length_a   1.000
_cell.length_b   1.000
_cell.length_c   1.000
_cell.angle_alpha   90.00
_cell.angle_beta   90.00
_cell.angle_gamma   90.00
#
_symmetry.space_group_name_H-M   'P 1'
#
loop_
_entity.id
_entity.type
_entity.pdbx_description
1 polymer ?
#
loop_
_entity_poly.entity_id
_entity_poly.type
_entity_poly.pdbx_seq_one_letter_code
_entity_poly.pdbx_strand_id
1 'polypeptide(L)' 'KYVVRHIYNRQQDVHFDSDVGHYVADTPLGEPDAKYWNSQTELLEQRRAEVDTYC' A
#
# COMPACT_ATOMS: atom_id res chain seq x y z
N LYS A 1 2.51 11.94 -7.72
CA LYS A 1 2.52 11.15 -6.46
C LYS A 1 1.28 10.27 -6.46
N TYR A 2 1.47 8.95 -6.53
CA TYR A 2 0.41 7.96 -6.55
C TYR A 2 0.27 7.36 -5.14
N VAL A 3 -0.93 7.36 -4.57
CA VAL A 3 -1.16 6.83 -3.22
C VAL A 3 -2.44 6.01 -3.23
N VAL A 4 -2.33 4.73 -2.91
CA VAL A 4 -3.50 3.85 -2.71
C VAL A 4 -3.77 3.77 -1.22
N ARG A 5 -4.94 4.23 -0.78
CA ARG A 5 -5.32 4.23 0.64
C ARG A 5 -6.38 3.19 0.90
N HIS A 6 -6.17 2.39 1.93
CA HIS A 6 -7.17 1.49 2.48
C HIS A 6 -7.82 2.14 3.69
N ILE A 7 -9.10 2.46 3.54
CA ILE A 7 -9.89 3.17 4.54
C ILE A 7 -10.99 2.23 5.02
N TYR A 8 -10.96 1.90 6.31
CA TYR A 8 -12.01 1.15 6.99
C TYR A 8 -12.63 2.00 8.10
N ASN A 9 -13.95 2.01 8.20
CA ASN A 9 -14.66 2.80 9.22
C ASN A 9 -14.22 4.29 9.31
N ARG A 10 -13.97 4.92 8.15
CA ARG A 10 -13.43 6.30 8.02
C ARG A 10 -12.02 6.51 8.59
N GLN A 11 -11.35 5.46 9.02
CA GLN A 11 -9.95 5.48 9.43
C GLN A 11 -9.11 4.87 8.31
N GLN A 12 -8.00 5.53 7.97
CA GLN A 12 -7.01 4.95 7.08
C GLN A 12 -6.13 4.01 7.91
N ASP A 13 -6.10 2.73 7.55
CA ASP A 13 -5.34 1.72 8.26
C ASP A 13 -4.01 1.40 7.57
N VAL A 14 -4.01 1.38 6.24
CA VAL A 14 -2.83 1.07 5.42
C VAL A 14 -2.84 1.91 4.14
N HIS A 15 -1.68 2.33 3.65
CA HIS A 15 -1.54 2.87 2.30
C HIS A 15 -0.31 2.34 1.57
N PHE A 16 -0.38 2.30 0.24
CA PHE A 16 0.80 2.07 -0.60
C PHE A 16 1.55 3.38 -0.78
N ASP A 17 2.81 3.41 -0.35
CA ASP A 17 3.70 4.53 -0.55
C ASP A 17 4.52 4.31 -1.83
N SER A 18 4.32 5.18 -2.84
CA SER A 18 5.03 5.08 -4.12
C SER A 18 6.52 5.44 -4.03
N ASP A 19 6.92 6.23 -3.03
CA ASP A 19 8.31 6.64 -2.82
C ASP A 19 9.14 5.48 -2.23
N VAL A 20 8.51 4.66 -1.38
CA VAL A 20 9.10 3.45 -0.78
C VAL A 20 8.83 2.20 -1.63
N GLY A 21 7.74 2.19 -2.39
CA GLY A 21 7.27 1.07 -3.20
C GLY A 21 6.68 -0.08 -2.39
N HIS A 22 6.13 0.20 -1.20
CA HIS A 22 5.59 -0.78 -0.25
C HIS A 22 4.35 -0.24 0.47
N TYR A 23 3.58 -1.15 1.08
CA TYR A 23 2.47 -0.81 1.96
C TYR A 23 2.97 -0.41 3.35
N VAL A 24 2.47 0.72 3.86
CA VAL A 24 2.77 1.28 5.18
C VAL A 24 1.49 1.26 6.00
N ALA A 25 1.57 0.74 7.22
CA ALA A 25 0.46 0.77 8.17
C ALA A 25 0.40 2.14 8.86
N ASP A 26 -0.77 2.79 8.79
CA ASP A 26 -1.07 4.04 9.48
C ASP A 26 -1.64 3.79 10.89
N THR A 27 -2.12 2.58 11.14
CA THR A 27 -2.62 2.13 12.45
C THR A 27 -1.98 0.81 12.87
N PRO A 28 -1.90 0.50 14.18
CA PRO A 28 -1.43 -0.81 14.63
C PRO A 28 -2.28 -1.98 14.11
N LEU A 29 -3.56 -1.73 13.81
CA LEU A 29 -4.47 -2.71 13.24
C LEU A 29 -4.14 -3.01 11.76
N GLY A 30 -3.60 -2.04 11.03
CA GLY A 30 -3.15 -2.21 9.65
C GLY A 30 -1.76 -2.86 9.52
N GLU A 31 -1.00 -3.04 10.61
CA GLU A 31 0.32 -3.70 10.56
C GLU A 31 0.28 -5.13 9.99
N PRO A 32 -0.64 -6.03 10.42
CA PRO A 32 -0.76 -7.35 9.81
C PRO A 32 -1.13 -7.28 8.32
N ASP A 33 -2.01 -6.37 7.93
CA ASP A 33 -2.43 -6.21 6.53
C ASP A 33 -1.28 -5.69 5.66
N ALA A 34 -0.54 -4.68 6.13
CA ALA A 34 0.63 -4.15 5.45
C ALA A 34 1.73 -5.23 5.29
N LYS A 35 2.00 -6.02 6.34
CA LYS A 35 2.94 -7.15 6.26
C LYS A 35 2.48 -8.21 5.27
N TYR A 36 1.19 -8.55 5.28
CA TYR A 36 0.61 -9.53 4.38
C TYR A 36 0.75 -9.07 2.92
N TRP A 37 0.38 -7.83 2.60
CA TRP A 37 0.52 -7.30 1.24
C TRP A 37 1.98 -7.10 0.82
N ASN A 38 2.86 -6.72 1.75
CA ASN A 38 4.29 -6.63 1.48
C ASN A 38 4.96 -7.99 1.25
N SER A 39 4.37 -9.09 1.72
CA SER A 39 4.85 -10.44 1.43
C SER A 39 4.48 -10.92 0.02
N GLN A 40 3.54 -10.25 -0.64
CA GLN A 40 3.08 -10.59 -1.99
C GLN A 40 3.84 -9.79 -3.05
N THR A 41 4.95 -10.34 -3.50
CA THR A 41 5.82 -9.68 -4.50
C THR A 41 5.08 -9.32 -5.79
N GLU A 42 4.23 -10.20 -6.31
CA GLU A 42 3.46 -9.95 -7.55
C GLU A 42 2.56 -8.71 -7.42
N LEU A 43 1.89 -8.55 -6.28
CA LEU A 43 1.02 -7.42 -6.00
C LEU A 43 1.83 -6.12 -5.84
N LEU A 44 3.01 -6.18 -5.23
CA LEU A 44 3.90 -5.02 -5.14
C LEU A 44 4.42 -4.58 -6.52
N GLU A 45 4.82 -5.54 -7.37
CA GLU A 45 5.28 -5.24 -8.73
C GLU A 45 4.16 -4.65 -9.58
N GLN A 46 2.94 -5.19 -9.48
CA GLN A 46 1.77 -4.63 -10.14
C GLN A 46 1.52 -3.18 -9.72
N ARG A 47 1.55 -2.89 -8.42
CA ARG A 47 1.33 -1.52 -7.90
C ARG A 47 2.42 -0.56 -8.36
N ARG A 48 3.67 -1.01 -8.43
CA ARG A 48 4.79 -0.21 -8.97
C ARG A 48 4.62 0.06 -10.46
N ALA A 49 4.21 -0.94 -11.24
CA ALA A 49 3.92 -0.78 -12.66
C ALA A 49 2.73 0.16 -12.90
N GLU A 50 1.70 0.12 -12.05
CA GLU A 50 0.59 1.08 -12.11
C GLU A 50 1.09 2.50 -11.86
N VAL A 51 1.93 2.74 -10.84
CA VAL A 51 2.54 4.06 -10.59
C VAL A 51 3.26 4.57 -11.82
N ASP A 52 4.08 3.73 -12.47
CA ASP A 52 4.85 4.06 -13.67
C ASP A 52 3.94 4.38 -14.87
N THR A 53 2.85 3.62 -15.04
CA THR A 53 1.90 3.80 -16.16
C THR A 53 1.06 5.07 -16.02
N TYR A 54 0.72 5.47 -14.80
CA TYR A 54 -0.09 6.67 -14.54
C TYR A 54 0.75 7.96 -14.39
N CYS A 55 2.08 7.92 -14.54
CA CYS A 55 2.97 9.06 -14.34
C CYS A 55 3.40 9.76 -15.64
#